data_AF-A0A1I2HD02-F1
#
_entry.id   AF-A0A1I2HD02-F1
#
_cell.length_a   1.000
_cell.length_b   1.000
_cell.length_c   1.000
_cell.angle_alpha   90.00
_cell.angle_beta   90.00
_cell.angle_gamma   90.00
#
_symmetry.space_group_name_H-M   'P 1'
#
loop_
_entity.id
_entity.type
_entity.pdbx_description
1 polymer ?
#
loop_
_entity_poly.entity_id
_entity_poly.type
_entity_poly.pdbx_seq_one_letter_code
_entity_poly.pdbx_strand_id
1 'polypeptide(L)'
;MITLTLDDRDVQQALARLQARVSDMTPVMQQIGDALLDRTRQRFVTSTAPDGTPWQPNAPATIAAYLKPYGGMRRKDGSLSKRGAARAAAKKPLIGETRTLSRQFYVRADRHSVVLASTAPYAAIHQFGGRAGRGRKVTIPARPFLPVAASGGWLGTGDRDVVLAILRAATRITAPAAVAGLTDVGTAAIPLAGTTPSRCFNEAAANSPRK
;
A
#
# COMPACT_ATOMS: atom_id res chain seq x y z
N MET A 1 47.57 -28.34 20.59
CA MET A 1 46.10 -28.25 20.70
C MET A 1 45.76 -26.80 21.02
N ILE A 2 44.97 -26.13 20.20
CA ILE A 2 44.57 -24.74 20.42
C ILE A 2 43.10 -24.76 20.85
N THR A 3 42.80 -24.18 22.01
CA THR A 3 41.45 -24.06 22.56
C THR A 3 40.99 -22.62 22.37
N LEU A 4 39.95 -22.40 21.59
CA LEU A 4 39.29 -21.11 21.45
C LEU A 4 38.16 -21.01 22.46
N THR A 5 38.33 -20.19 23.49
CA THR A 5 37.25 -19.75 24.39
C THR A 5 36.69 -18.44 23.88
N LEU A 6 35.46 -18.47 23.36
CA LEU A 6 34.74 -17.27 22.94
C LEU A 6 34.08 -16.63 24.18
N ASP A 7 34.37 -15.36 24.46
CA ASP A 7 33.63 -14.57 25.44
C ASP A 7 32.27 -14.22 24.86
N ASP A 8 31.22 -14.88 25.32
CA ASP A 8 29.87 -14.76 24.78
C ASP A 8 29.06 -13.63 25.42
N ARG A 9 29.62 -12.88 26.38
CA ARG A 9 28.93 -11.78 27.07
C ARG A 9 28.44 -10.71 26.10
N ASP A 10 29.27 -10.32 25.13
CA ASP A 10 28.90 -9.33 24.11
C ASP A 10 27.81 -9.85 23.18
N VAL A 11 27.85 -11.16 22.85
CA VAL A 11 26.85 -11.84 22.04
C VAL A 11 25.51 -11.89 22.77
N GLN A 12 25.51 -12.26 24.06
CA GLN A 12 24.30 -12.30 24.89
C GLN A 12 23.68 -10.91 25.06
N GLN A 13 24.50 -9.87 25.29
CA GLN A 13 24.02 -8.49 25.37
C GLN A 13 23.43 -8.02 24.03
N ALA A 14 24.06 -8.33 22.91
CA ALA A 14 23.54 -8.02 21.59
C ALA A 14 22.19 -8.71 21.33
N LEU A 15 22.08 -10.00 21.68
CA LEU A 15 20.85 -10.78 21.52
C LEU A 15 19.72 -10.28 22.45
N ALA A 16 20.02 -9.93 23.70
CA ALA A 16 19.03 -9.38 24.63
C ALA A 16 18.50 -8.02 24.14
N ARG A 17 19.37 -7.16 23.60
CA ARG A 17 18.97 -5.90 22.96
C ARG A 17 18.11 -6.14 21.72
N LEU A 18 18.45 -7.14 20.90
CA LEU A 18 17.64 -7.52 19.74
C LEU A 18 16.27 -8.04 20.17
N GLN A 19 16.22 -8.97 21.11
CA GLN A 19 15.01 -9.56 21.66
C GLN A 19 14.08 -8.50 22.25
N ALA A 20 14.61 -7.59 23.07
CA ALA A 20 13.83 -6.49 23.64
C ALA A 20 13.14 -5.66 22.55
N ARG A 21 13.80 -5.46 21.41
CA ARG A 21 13.29 -4.64 20.30
C ARG A 21 12.27 -5.35 19.42
N VAL A 22 12.35 -6.68 19.30
CA VAL A 22 11.35 -7.47 18.56
C VAL A 22 10.20 -7.98 19.44
N SER A 23 10.32 -7.86 20.77
CA SER A 23 9.33 -8.38 21.73
C SER A 23 8.01 -7.61 21.79
N ASP A 24 8.00 -6.37 21.30
CA ASP A 24 6.78 -5.57 21.17
C ASP A 24 6.74 -4.88 19.80
N MET A 25 6.22 -5.60 18.81
CA MET A 25 5.98 -5.03 17.48
C MET A 25 4.64 -4.29 17.39
N THR A 26 3.90 -4.11 18.48
CA THR A 26 2.59 -3.45 18.45
C THR A 26 2.62 -2.10 17.72
N PRO A 27 3.65 -1.22 17.91
CA PRO A 27 3.74 0.04 17.16
C PRO A 27 3.88 -0.17 15.64
N VAL A 28 4.65 -1.17 15.22
CA VAL A 28 4.87 -1.50 13.81
C VAL A 28 3.60 -2.11 13.21
N MET A 29 2.95 -3.01 13.94
CA MET A 29 1.68 -3.64 13.54
C MET A 29 0.57 -2.60 13.43
N GLN A 30 0.52 -1.63 14.35
CA GLN A 30 -0.41 -0.50 14.28
C GLN A 30 -0.17 0.34 13.03
N GLN A 31 1.08 0.70 12.75
CA GLN A 31 1.44 1.47 11.55
C GLN A 31 1.07 0.72 10.25
N ILE A 32 1.26 -0.59 10.20
CA ILE A 32 0.83 -1.44 9.08
C ILE A 32 -0.70 -1.38 8.94
N GLY A 33 -1.42 -1.59 10.04
CA GLY A 33 -2.89 -1.58 10.04
C GLY A 33 -3.47 -0.26 9.56
N ASP A 34 -2.93 0.86 10.05
CA ASP A 34 -3.36 2.21 9.66
C ASP A 34 -3.08 2.48 8.17
N ALA A 35 -1.90 2.11 7.68
CA ALA A 35 -1.57 2.24 6.27
C ALA A 35 -2.51 1.41 5.36
N LEU A 36 -2.82 0.18 5.74
CA LEU A 36 -3.76 -0.67 5.00
C LEU A 36 -5.20 -0.15 5.07
N LEU A 37 -5.62 0.39 6.21
CA LEU A 37 -6.92 1.01 6.41
C LEU A 37 -7.08 2.24 5.51
N ASP A 38 -6.07 3.12 5.47
CA ASP A 38 -6.12 4.33 4.64
C ASP A 38 -6.15 3.99 3.15
N ARG A 39 -5.35 3.02 2.71
CA ARG A 39 -5.42 2.51 1.33
C ARG A 39 -6.78 1.90 1.02
N THR A 40 -7.37 1.16 1.96
CA THR A 40 -8.73 0.62 1.83
C THR A 40 -9.75 1.74 1.66
N ARG A 41 -9.69 2.79 2.48
CA ARG A 41 -10.56 3.97 2.35
C ARG A 41 -10.36 4.67 1.01
N GLN A 42 -9.11 4.82 0.56
CA GLN A 42 -8.80 5.44 -0.73
C GLN A 42 -9.43 4.69 -1.90
N ARG A 43 -9.48 3.35 -1.86
CA ARG A 43 -10.15 2.53 -2.88
C ARG A 43 -11.64 2.82 -3.01
N PHE A 44 -12.32 3.13 -1.91
CA PHE A 44 -13.72 3.58 -1.97
C PHE A 44 -13.85 4.96 -2.64
N VAL A 45 -12.86 5.85 -2.44
CA VAL A 45 -12.82 7.16 -3.08
C VAL A 45 -12.56 7.03 -4.58
N THR A 46 -11.58 6.22 -4.99
CA THR A 46 -11.17 6.03 -6.39
C THR A 46 -12.03 5.01 -7.14
N SER A 47 -12.79 4.17 -6.43
CA SER A 47 -13.53 3.03 -6.97
C SER A 47 -12.63 2.03 -7.71
N THR A 48 -11.48 1.72 -7.12
CA THR A 48 -10.47 0.81 -7.69
C THR A 48 -10.12 -0.31 -6.71
N ALA A 49 -9.82 -1.49 -7.24
CA ALA A 49 -9.31 -2.63 -6.51
C ALA A 49 -7.84 -2.44 -6.09
N PRO A 50 -7.30 -3.30 -5.19
CA PRO A 50 -5.89 -3.29 -4.80
C PRO A 50 -4.88 -3.43 -5.93
N ASP A 51 -5.26 -4.11 -7.02
CA ASP A 51 -4.46 -4.27 -8.23
C ASP A 51 -4.57 -3.07 -9.20
N GLY A 52 -5.34 -2.05 -8.84
CA GLY A 52 -5.58 -0.86 -9.66
C GLY A 52 -6.76 -0.98 -10.63
N THR A 53 -7.38 -2.15 -10.78
CA THR A 53 -8.51 -2.32 -11.69
C THR A 53 -9.75 -1.55 -11.18
N PRO A 54 -10.49 -0.83 -12.03
CA PRO A 54 -11.72 -0.17 -11.61
C PRO A 54 -12.78 -1.20 -11.21
N TRP A 55 -13.52 -0.93 -10.14
CA TRP A 55 -14.62 -1.80 -9.73
C TRP A 55 -15.72 -1.85 -10.78
N GLN A 56 -16.31 -3.03 -10.96
CA GLN A 56 -17.46 -3.17 -11.85
C GLN A 56 -18.59 -2.21 -11.47
N PRO A 57 -19.23 -1.56 -12.45
CA PRO A 57 -20.32 -0.62 -12.21
C PRO A 57 -21.51 -1.30 -11.52
N ASN A 58 -22.41 -0.47 -10.98
CA ASN A 58 -23.66 -0.98 -10.43
C ASN A 58 -24.56 -1.52 -11.54
N ALA A 59 -25.42 -2.49 -11.21
CA ALA A 59 -26.38 -3.02 -12.16
C ALA A 59 -27.33 -1.90 -12.66
N PRO A 60 -27.81 -1.97 -13.92
CA PRO A 60 -28.71 -0.96 -14.48
C PRO A 60 -29.96 -0.72 -13.62
N ALA A 61 -30.51 -1.77 -13.00
CA ALA A 61 -31.64 -1.67 -12.09
C ALA A 61 -31.33 -0.83 -10.83
N THR A 62 -30.14 -1.00 -10.25
CA THR A 62 -29.69 -0.19 -9.10
C THR A 62 -29.50 1.27 -9.49
N ILE A 63 -28.95 1.53 -10.68
CA ILE A 63 -28.78 2.90 -11.19
C ILE A 63 -30.15 3.54 -11.43
N ALA A 64 -31.10 2.81 -12.02
CA ALA A 64 -32.46 3.30 -12.23
C ALA A 64 -33.16 3.63 -10.90
N ALA A 65 -33.02 2.77 -9.89
CA ALA A 65 -33.55 3.02 -8.54
C ALA A 65 -32.91 4.24 -7.87
N TYR A 66 -31.59 4.39 -8.00
CA TYR A 66 -30.86 5.57 -7.51
C TYR A 66 -31.32 6.87 -8.17
N LEU A 67 -31.70 6.84 -9.45
CA LEU A 67 -32.18 8.03 -10.16
C LEU A 67 -33.64 8.41 -9.83
N LYS A 68 -34.43 7.45 -9.34
CA LYS A 68 -35.88 7.56 -9.11
C LYS A 68 -36.32 8.76 -8.24
N PRO A 69 -35.65 9.09 -7.11
CA PRO A 69 -36.04 10.25 -6.30
C PRO A 69 -35.75 11.59 -6.98
N TYR A 70 -35.00 11.63 -8.08
CA TYR A 70 -34.65 12.87 -8.76
C TYR A 70 -35.57 13.13 -9.97
N GLY A 71 -36.19 14.31 -10.01
CA GLY A 71 -37.03 14.75 -11.14
C GLY A 71 -36.22 15.04 -12.41
N GLY A 72 -36.83 14.83 -13.58
CA GLY A 72 -36.23 15.18 -14.88
C GLY A 72 -35.03 14.32 -15.32
N MET A 73 -34.81 13.17 -14.68
CA MET A 73 -33.71 12.25 -15.04
C MET A 73 -34.02 11.41 -16.28
N ARG A 74 -35.30 11.30 -16.65
CA ARG A 74 -35.75 10.61 -17.86
C ARG A 74 -36.53 11.56 -18.74
N ARG A 75 -36.46 11.33 -20.06
CA ARG A 75 -37.30 11.99 -21.06
C ARG A 75 -38.67 11.30 -21.14
N LYS A 76 -39.60 11.91 -21.87
CA LYS A 76 -40.95 11.35 -22.13
C LYS A 76 -40.91 9.98 -22.82
N ASP A 77 -39.85 9.70 -23.58
CA ASP A 77 -39.60 8.41 -24.27
C ASP A 77 -38.99 7.32 -23.36
N GLY A 78 -38.76 7.60 -22.06
CA GLY A 78 -38.16 6.66 -21.11
C GLY A 78 -36.62 6.61 -21.13
N SER A 79 -35.96 7.26 -22.10
CA SER A 79 -34.50 7.38 -22.18
C SER A 79 -33.94 8.32 -21.11
N LEU A 80 -32.66 8.15 -20.75
CA LEU A 80 -31.99 9.03 -19.78
C LEU A 80 -31.75 10.42 -20.38
N SER A 81 -32.22 11.47 -19.70
CA SER A 81 -31.87 12.86 -20.06
C SER A 81 -30.36 13.09 -19.95
N LYS A 82 -29.82 14.15 -20.56
CA LYS A 82 -28.37 14.49 -20.43
C LYS A 82 -27.94 14.56 -18.96
N ARG A 83 -28.80 15.11 -18.09
CA ARG A 83 -28.59 15.17 -16.64
C ARG A 83 -28.66 13.79 -15.99
N GLY A 84 -29.64 12.97 -16.37
CA GLY A 84 -29.79 11.60 -15.89
C GLY A 84 -28.60 10.72 -16.26
N ALA A 85 -28.11 10.81 -17.50
CA ALA A 85 -26.94 10.09 -17.98
C ALA A 85 -25.67 10.51 -17.22
N ALA A 86 -25.46 11.82 -17.02
CA ALA A 86 -24.32 12.30 -16.24
C ALA A 86 -24.35 11.82 -14.78
N ARG A 87 -25.53 11.86 -14.13
CA ARG A 87 -25.69 11.39 -12.74
C ARG A 87 -25.56 9.87 -12.62
N ALA A 88 -26.02 9.12 -13.62
CA ALA A 88 -25.82 7.68 -13.70
C ALA A 88 -24.33 7.33 -13.80
N ALA A 89 -23.60 8.01 -14.70
CA ALA A 89 -22.17 7.81 -14.89
C ALA A 89 -21.36 8.18 -13.64
N ALA A 90 -21.78 9.22 -12.90
CA ALA A 90 -21.14 9.64 -11.67
C ALA A 90 -21.42 8.71 -10.47
N LYS A 91 -22.34 7.74 -10.58
CA LYS A 91 -22.68 6.85 -9.47
C LYS A 91 -21.57 5.84 -9.21
N LYS A 92 -20.79 6.09 -8.16
CA LYS A 92 -19.74 5.16 -7.70
C LYS A 92 -20.31 3.85 -7.15
N PRO A 93 -19.71 2.69 -7.47
CA PRO A 93 -20.01 1.42 -6.80
C PRO A 93 -19.61 1.46 -5.33
N LEU A 94 -20.29 0.66 -4.48
CA LEU A 94 -20.05 0.53 -3.02
C LEU A 94 -20.21 1.80 -2.16
N ILE A 95 -20.43 2.97 -2.77
CA ILE A 95 -20.73 4.22 -2.08
C ILE A 95 -22.24 4.44 -2.06
N GLY A 96 -22.87 4.12 -0.93
CA GLY A 96 -24.25 4.51 -0.63
C GLY A 96 -24.34 5.92 -0.05
N GLU A 97 -25.56 6.40 0.20
CA GLU A 97 -25.82 7.72 0.80
C GLU A 97 -25.14 7.87 2.17
N THR A 98 -25.25 6.84 3.01
CA THR A 98 -24.68 6.82 4.36
C THR A 98 -23.18 6.52 4.39
N ARG A 99 -22.60 6.04 3.28
CA ARG A 99 -21.20 5.58 3.19
C ARG A 99 -20.81 4.57 4.28
N THR A 100 -21.77 3.81 4.79
CA THR A 100 -21.61 2.92 5.95
C THR A 100 -20.43 1.95 5.76
N LEU A 101 -20.39 1.22 4.65
CA LEU A 101 -19.32 0.24 4.38
C LEU A 101 -17.93 0.87 4.42
N SER A 102 -17.72 2.00 3.74
CA SER A 102 -16.43 2.69 3.73
C SER A 102 -16.00 3.26 5.08
N ARG A 103 -16.93 3.43 6.02
CA ARG A 103 -16.67 3.98 7.37
C ARG A 103 -16.49 2.90 8.43
N GLN A 104 -17.05 1.73 8.23
CA GLN A 104 -17.11 0.64 9.21
C GLN A 104 -15.92 -0.30 9.07
N PHE A 105 -14.72 0.22 9.31
CA PHE A 105 -13.49 -0.55 9.39
C PHE A 105 -12.76 -0.24 10.70
N TYR A 106 -12.10 -1.24 11.26
CA TYR A 106 -11.26 -1.09 12.43
C TYR A 106 -9.96 -1.88 12.28
N VAL A 107 -8.94 -1.40 12.98
CA VAL A 107 -7.63 -2.02 13.10
C VAL A 107 -7.47 -2.46 14.55
N ARG A 108 -6.95 -3.69 14.74
CA ARG A 108 -6.49 -4.19 16.04
C ARG A 108 -5.09 -4.74 15.85
N ALA A 109 -4.11 -4.07 16.44
CA ALA A 109 -2.72 -4.52 16.45
C ALA A 109 -2.38 -5.20 17.77
N ASP A 110 -1.58 -6.25 17.69
CA ASP A 110 -0.94 -6.89 18.84
C ASP A 110 0.58 -7.02 18.57
N ARG A 111 1.30 -7.70 19.47
CA ARG A 111 2.76 -7.85 19.40
C ARG A 111 3.25 -8.63 18.19
N HIS A 112 2.38 -9.41 17.53
CA HIS A 112 2.75 -10.37 16.49
C HIS A 112 1.86 -10.29 15.24
N SER A 113 0.73 -9.60 15.31
CA SER A 113 -0.30 -9.60 14.28
C SER A 113 -1.05 -8.28 14.23
N VAL A 114 -1.67 -8.04 13.08
CA VAL A 114 -2.60 -6.94 12.87
C VAL A 114 -3.85 -7.47 12.18
N VAL A 115 -5.01 -7.07 12.68
CA VAL A 115 -6.32 -7.40 12.13
C VAL A 115 -6.95 -6.14 11.59
N LEU A 116 -7.20 -6.13 10.28
CA LEU A 116 -8.04 -5.13 9.61
C LEU A 116 -9.37 -5.81 9.25
N ALA A 117 -10.47 -5.33 9.84
CA ALA A 117 -11.78 -5.95 9.67
C ALA A 117 -12.89 -4.91 9.46
N SER A 118 -14.01 -5.36 8.90
CA SER A 118 -15.23 -4.56 8.75
C SER A 118 -16.34 -5.09 9.65
N THR A 119 -17.12 -4.20 10.25
CA THR A 119 -18.33 -4.57 11.01
C THR A 119 -19.58 -4.69 10.13
N ALA A 120 -19.49 -4.35 8.84
CA ALA A 120 -20.62 -4.44 7.92
C ALA A 120 -20.89 -5.90 7.52
N PRO A 121 -22.10 -6.45 7.72
CA PRO A 121 -22.39 -7.87 7.47
C PRO A 121 -22.30 -8.26 5.98
N TYR A 122 -22.36 -7.28 5.08
CA TYR A 122 -22.26 -7.45 3.64
C TYR A 122 -20.86 -7.12 3.09
N ALA A 123 -19.86 -6.88 3.96
CA ALA A 123 -18.48 -6.62 3.52
C ALA A 123 -17.90 -7.82 2.75
N ALA A 124 -18.10 -9.04 3.26
CA ALA A 124 -17.56 -10.26 2.66
C ALA A 124 -18.09 -10.51 1.24
N ILE A 125 -19.41 -10.35 1.03
CA ILE A 125 -20.01 -10.57 -0.30
C ILE A 125 -19.55 -9.52 -1.33
N HIS A 126 -19.18 -8.31 -0.89
CA HIS A 126 -18.59 -7.32 -1.79
C HIS A 126 -17.09 -7.53 -2.01
N GLN A 127 -16.36 -8.00 -1.00
CA GLN A 127 -14.94 -8.31 -1.14
C GLN A 127 -14.73 -9.45 -2.15
N PHE A 128 -15.46 -10.54 -2.01
CA PHE A 128 -15.23 -11.77 -2.77
C PHE A 128 -16.23 -12.02 -3.90
N GLY A 129 -17.35 -11.29 -3.93
CA GLY A 129 -18.47 -11.59 -4.81
C GLY A 129 -19.23 -12.84 -4.37
N GLY A 130 -20.31 -13.17 -5.10
CA GLY A 130 -21.07 -14.40 -4.88
C GLY A 130 -22.58 -14.22 -5.00
N ARG A 131 -23.33 -15.19 -4.49
CA ARG A 131 -24.79 -15.21 -4.57
C ARG A 131 -25.43 -14.57 -3.33
N ALA A 132 -26.36 -13.66 -3.54
CA ALA A 132 -27.02 -12.86 -2.52
C ALA A 132 -28.53 -12.68 -2.81
N GLY A 133 -29.20 -11.93 -1.93
CA GLY A 133 -30.63 -11.67 -2.00
C GLY A 133 -31.49 -12.84 -1.53
N ARG A 134 -32.82 -12.66 -1.61
CA ARG A 134 -33.81 -13.68 -1.21
C ARG A 134 -33.58 -14.97 -2.00
N GLY A 135 -33.28 -16.06 -1.30
CA GLY A 135 -32.99 -17.35 -1.91
C GLY A 135 -31.69 -17.42 -2.72
N ARG A 136 -30.73 -16.50 -2.49
CA ARG A 136 -29.42 -16.48 -3.18
C ARG A 136 -29.54 -16.51 -4.72
N LYS A 137 -30.48 -15.75 -5.27
CA LYS A 137 -30.76 -15.70 -6.72
C LYS A 137 -29.99 -14.62 -7.46
N VAL A 138 -29.42 -13.64 -6.76
CA VAL A 138 -28.71 -12.51 -7.36
C VAL A 138 -27.21 -12.73 -7.27
N THR A 139 -26.51 -12.69 -8.40
CA THR A 139 -25.05 -12.73 -8.43
C THR A 139 -24.49 -11.31 -8.27
N ILE A 140 -23.67 -11.10 -7.26
CA ILE A 140 -22.95 -9.86 -7.00
C ILE A 140 -21.49 -10.05 -7.44
N PRO A 141 -20.94 -9.17 -8.30
CA PRO A 141 -19.54 -9.25 -8.67
C PRO A 141 -18.63 -8.82 -7.51
N ALA A 142 -17.42 -9.39 -7.49
CA ALA A 142 -16.38 -9.00 -6.53
C ALA A 142 -15.93 -7.55 -6.80
N ARG A 143 -15.79 -6.79 -5.72
CA ARG A 143 -15.26 -5.42 -5.71
C ARG A 143 -14.32 -5.32 -4.50
N PRO A 144 -13.13 -5.97 -4.61
CA PRO A 144 -12.22 -6.09 -3.49
C PRO A 144 -11.72 -4.72 -3.06
N PHE A 145 -11.77 -4.48 -1.76
CA PHE A 145 -11.24 -3.27 -1.11
C PHE A 145 -10.11 -3.60 -0.14
N LEU A 146 -10.08 -4.82 0.41
CA LEU A 146 -8.92 -5.35 1.14
C LEU A 146 -7.93 -6.00 0.17
N PRO A 147 -6.61 -5.95 0.44
CA PRO A 147 -5.57 -6.50 -0.43
C PRO A 147 -5.41 -8.02 -0.29
N VAL A 148 -6.52 -8.74 -0.10
CA VAL A 148 -6.53 -10.20 0.10
C VAL A 148 -7.49 -10.88 -0.85
N ALA A 149 -7.01 -11.92 -1.51
CA ALA A 149 -7.79 -12.82 -2.34
C ALA A 149 -8.53 -13.84 -1.46
N ALA A 150 -9.55 -14.50 -2.01
CA ALA A 150 -10.25 -15.58 -1.32
C ALA A 150 -9.33 -16.76 -0.95
N SER A 151 -8.23 -16.94 -1.68
CA SER A 151 -7.19 -17.94 -1.40
C SER A 151 -6.24 -17.56 -0.25
N GLY A 152 -6.35 -16.33 0.29
CA GLY A 152 -5.41 -15.79 1.29
C GLY A 152 -4.16 -15.15 0.70
N GLY A 153 -3.99 -15.14 -0.63
CA GLY A 153 -2.91 -14.42 -1.31
C GLY A 153 -3.13 -12.90 -1.36
N TRP A 154 -2.05 -12.16 -1.61
CA TRP A 154 -2.11 -10.71 -1.84
C TRP A 154 -2.79 -10.39 -3.18
N LEU A 155 -3.63 -9.35 -3.20
CA LEU A 155 -4.14 -8.76 -4.43
C LEU A 155 -3.26 -7.58 -4.83
N GLY A 156 -2.49 -7.73 -5.92
CA GLY A 156 -1.50 -6.76 -6.36
C GLY A 156 -0.24 -6.72 -5.47
N THR A 157 0.73 -5.86 -5.82
CA THR A 157 1.98 -5.70 -5.04
C THR A 157 1.97 -4.46 -4.16
N GLY A 158 1.18 -3.42 -4.49
CA GLY A 158 1.29 -2.11 -3.86
C GLY A 158 1.09 -2.09 -2.33
N ASP A 159 0.16 -2.88 -1.81
CA ASP A 159 -0.03 -2.99 -0.35
C ASP A 159 1.09 -3.79 0.31
N ARG A 160 1.50 -4.90 -0.32
CA ARG A 160 2.63 -5.70 0.15
C ARG A 160 3.90 -4.88 0.24
N ASP A 161 4.17 -4.04 -0.76
CA ASP A 161 5.35 -3.19 -0.81
C ASP A 161 5.33 -2.13 0.31
N VAL A 162 4.16 -1.57 0.63
CA VAL A 162 3.99 -0.67 1.78
C VAL A 162 4.27 -1.38 3.10
N VAL A 163 3.74 -2.59 3.29
CA VAL A 163 4.02 -3.39 4.49
C VAL A 163 5.51 -3.69 4.61
N LEU A 164 6.14 -4.13 3.53
CA LEU A 164 7.58 -4.41 3.50
C LEU A 164 8.40 -3.13 3.74
N ALA A 165 7.97 -1.98 3.25
CA ALA A 165 8.63 -0.70 3.49
C ALA A 165 8.58 -0.33 4.99
N ILE A 166 7.42 -0.48 5.64
CA ILE A 166 7.25 -0.24 7.08
C ILE A 166 8.16 -1.19 7.88
N LEU A 167 8.15 -2.49 7.56
CA LEU A 167 9.00 -3.47 8.23
C LEU A 167 10.49 -3.15 8.04
N ARG A 168 10.91 -2.81 6.82
CA ARG A 168 12.30 -2.41 6.54
C ARG A 168 12.69 -1.15 7.32
N ALA A 169 11.83 -0.15 7.39
CA ALA A 169 12.07 1.06 8.19
C ALA A 169 12.22 0.72 9.68
N ALA A 170 11.33 -0.12 10.20
CA ALA A 170 11.35 -0.62 11.57
C ALA A 170 12.56 -1.51 11.90
N THR A 171 13.29 -2.01 10.90
CA THR A 171 14.58 -2.71 11.07
C THR A 171 15.81 -1.81 10.87
N ARG A 172 15.70 -0.69 10.15
CA ARG A 172 16.84 0.22 9.86
C ARG A 172 17.07 1.25 10.95
N ILE A 173 16.01 1.76 11.57
CA ILE A 173 16.09 2.56 12.82
C ILE A 173 16.76 1.73 13.94
N THR A 174 16.93 0.44 13.68
CA THR A 174 17.34 -0.58 14.63
C THR A 174 18.85 -0.86 14.61
N ALA A 175 19.64 -0.21 13.75
CA ALA A 175 21.10 -0.23 13.84
C ALA A 175 21.58 1.00 14.63
N PRO A 176 22.02 0.88 15.91
CA PRO A 176 22.84 1.94 16.48
C PRO A 176 24.13 2.03 15.65
N ALA A 177 24.63 3.26 15.48
CA ALA A 177 25.87 3.62 14.81
C ALA A 177 27.11 3.02 15.53
N ALA A 178 27.24 1.70 15.55
CA ALA A 178 28.36 0.97 16.14
C ALA A 178 29.15 0.18 15.08
N VAL A 179 29.24 0.72 13.86
CA VAL A 179 30.23 0.31 12.85
C VAL A 179 31.15 1.49 12.50
N ALA A 180 31.38 2.38 13.46
CA ALA A 180 32.47 3.35 13.43
C ALA A 180 33.58 2.82 14.35
N GLY A 181 34.34 1.83 13.88
CA GLY A 181 35.42 1.27 14.68
C GLY A 181 35.90 -0.11 14.25
N LEU A 182 36.09 -0.37 12.96
CA LEU A 182 36.99 -1.44 12.51
C LEU A 182 37.49 -1.22 11.08
N THR A 183 37.99 -0.03 10.80
CA THR A 183 38.91 0.20 9.66
C THR A 183 40.05 1.09 10.15
N ASP A 184 40.84 0.57 11.07
CA ASP A 184 42.20 1.07 11.26
C ASP A 184 43.12 -0.13 11.58
N VAL A 185 43.54 -0.81 10.52
CA VAL A 185 44.83 -1.49 10.49
C VAL A 185 45.49 -1.09 9.18
N GLY A 186 46.38 -0.11 9.27
CA GLY A 186 47.68 -0.18 8.61
C GLY A 186 47.71 0.04 7.10
N THR A 187 47.84 1.30 6.73
CA THR A 187 48.66 1.81 5.62
C THR A 187 49.78 0.86 5.18
N ALA A 188 49.70 0.38 3.94
CA ALA A 188 50.88 0.06 3.13
C ALA A 188 50.87 1.00 1.92
N ALA A 189 51.71 2.03 2.00
CA ALA A 189 51.98 2.97 0.93
C ALA A 189 52.57 2.24 -0.29
N ILE A 190 51.96 2.41 -1.45
CA ILE A 190 52.55 2.09 -2.75
C ILE A 190 52.90 3.42 -3.42
N PRO A 191 54.15 3.64 -3.87
CA PRO A 191 54.59 4.94 -4.33
C PRO A 191 54.05 5.28 -5.73
N LEU A 192 53.69 6.56 -5.87
CA LEU A 192 53.43 7.24 -7.13
C LEU A 192 54.74 7.33 -7.94
N ALA A 193 54.79 6.66 -9.09
CA ALA A 193 55.73 6.97 -10.17
C ALA A 193 54.95 7.70 -11.28
N GLY A 194 55.36 8.94 -11.54
CA GLY A 194 54.70 9.83 -12.48
C GLY A 194 54.93 9.46 -13.95
N THR A 195 54.06 9.97 -14.81
CA THR A 195 54.42 10.36 -16.17
C THR A 195 53.61 11.59 -16.54
N THR A 196 54.35 12.65 -16.88
CA THR A 196 53.98 14.01 -17.24
C THR A 196 53.29 14.06 -18.63
N PRO A 197 52.80 15.24 -19.11
CA PRO A 197 51.64 15.35 -19.98
C PRO A 197 52.00 15.66 -21.44
N SER A 198 51.12 15.30 -22.37
CA SER A 198 51.14 15.85 -23.72
C SER A 198 49.98 16.81 -23.92
N ARG A 199 50.30 18.10 -23.82
CA ARG A 199 49.58 19.20 -24.50
C ARG A 199 50.04 19.24 -25.96
N CYS A 200 49.07 19.28 -26.86
CA CYS A 200 49.05 19.87 -28.22
C CYS A 200 47.57 19.73 -28.65
N PHE A 201 46.81 20.69 -29.17
CA PHE A 201 47.09 22.00 -29.74
C PHE A 201 45.71 22.64 -30.04
N ASN A 202 45.53 23.92 -29.66
CA ASN A 202 44.74 25.01 -30.29
C ASN A 202 43.33 24.80 -30.93
N GLU A 203 42.43 25.77 -31.07
CA GLU A 203 42.24 27.17 -30.62
C GLU A 203 40.96 27.67 -31.34
N ALA A 204 40.27 28.66 -30.76
CA ALA A 204 39.28 29.57 -31.37
C ALA A 204 37.93 28.96 -31.83
N ALA A 205 36.77 29.62 -31.71
CA ALA A 205 36.49 31.04 -31.58
C ALA A 205 35.13 31.29 -30.88
N ALA A 206 35.04 32.45 -30.25
CA ALA A 206 33.82 33.08 -29.74
C ALA A 206 32.70 33.18 -30.81
N ASN A 207 31.43 33.07 -30.39
CA ASN A 207 30.52 34.23 -30.41
C ASN A 207 29.20 33.96 -29.66
N SER A 208 28.76 34.95 -28.91
CA SER A 208 27.40 35.12 -28.33
C SER A 208 26.57 36.00 -29.31
N PRO A 209 25.34 36.46 -29.02
CA PRO A 209 24.06 35.80 -28.74
C PRO A 209 22.94 36.18 -29.75
N ARG A 210 21.70 35.72 -29.46
CA ARG A 210 20.35 36.16 -29.90
C ARG A 210 19.71 35.45 -31.10
N LYS A 211 18.57 34.80 -30.85
CA LYS A 211 17.22 35.32 -31.15
C LYS A 211 16.21 34.74 -30.17
#